data_AF-A0A0V8RVI9-F1
#
_entry.id   AF-A0A0V8RVI9-F1
#
_cell.length_a   1.000
_cell.length_b   1.000
_cell.length_c   1.000
_cell.angle_alpha   90.00
_cell.angle_beta   90.00
_cell.angle_gamma   90.00
#
_symmetry.space_group_name_H-M   'P 1'
#
loop_
_entity.id
_entity.type
_entity.pdbx_description
1 polymer ?
#
loop_
_entity_poly.entity_id
_entity_poly.type
_entity_poly.pdbx_seq_one_letter_code
_entity_poly.pdbx_strand_id
1 'polypeptide(L)'
;MCQEGGAKLHEDLGPVEGWIAYTSHTIGFVKGCFQPLPLLFYTPRIVDGRKTWILPRTVPPDEGLAAGREPCLGGRETLLLRPGRARLESPVAAAKRLRSCSTRLCRAALQLLDELRAYTELAGVTGGLAYNPAGAGDIDIVVYGTGIEEVYKLLQDLRIEGVTRPYHGRGHGWSRADMELNRAIAGDRVLIGYMGGFEYNVKLVPCRRPARCTPIRILAEGALVRGVLRPVSPYTVPALYKLELEKPLRLGLGSYNWIYLLTHRLRYTEMPRGLRVEVLGDIEHFEGSVRLVPDHGGYVKPLNHRPGPVRP
;
A
#
# COMPACT_ATOMS: atom_id res chain seq x y z
N MET A 1 -1.98 -37.45 3.94
CA MET A 1 -0.62 -37.49 4.52
C MET A 1 0.04 -36.15 4.24
N CYS A 2 -0.10 -35.20 5.15
CA CYS A 2 0.58 -33.91 5.08
C CYS A 2 1.95 -34.08 5.73
N GLN A 3 3.02 -34.04 4.94
CA GLN A 3 4.37 -34.10 5.48
C GLN A 3 4.68 -32.82 6.28
N GLU A 4 5.18 -33.05 7.49
CA GLU A 4 5.70 -32.06 8.42
C GLU A 4 6.97 -31.41 7.85
N GLY A 5 6.80 -30.28 7.13
CA GLY A 5 7.89 -29.42 6.65
C GLY A 5 8.05 -28.14 7.48
N GLY A 6 7.82 -28.20 8.79
CA GLY A 6 7.53 -27.06 9.65
C GLY A 6 8.67 -26.08 10.00
N ALA A 7 9.88 -26.20 9.44
CA ALA A 7 11.04 -25.42 9.93
C ALA A 7 11.89 -24.68 8.88
N LYS A 8 11.57 -24.72 7.59
CA LYS A 8 12.33 -23.95 6.55
C LYS A 8 11.59 -22.76 5.93
N LEU A 9 10.30 -22.59 6.22
CA LEU A 9 9.48 -21.59 5.54
C LEU A 9 9.88 -20.13 5.85
N HIS A 10 10.63 -19.85 6.91
CA HIS A 10 10.86 -18.47 7.38
C HIS A 10 12.07 -17.77 6.75
N GLU A 11 13.09 -18.52 6.34
CA GLU A 11 14.29 -17.95 5.69
C GLU A 11 14.12 -17.80 4.17
N ASP A 12 13.16 -18.52 3.57
CA ASP A 12 12.94 -18.58 2.12
C ASP A 12 11.81 -17.65 1.60
N LEU A 13 11.09 -16.95 2.48
CA LEU A 13 10.05 -16.03 2.03
C LEU A 13 10.68 -14.76 1.44
N GLY A 14 10.53 -14.59 0.12
CA GLY A 14 10.83 -13.35 -0.60
C GLY A 14 9.94 -12.16 -0.15
N PRO A 15 9.86 -11.06 -0.92
CA PRO A 15 9.13 -9.88 -0.49
C PRO A 15 7.63 -10.14 -0.45
N VAL A 16 7.00 -10.08 0.75
CA VAL A 16 5.63 -10.60 0.94
C VAL A 16 4.48 -9.60 0.69
N GLU A 17 4.73 -8.29 0.61
CA GLU A 17 3.64 -7.30 0.38
C GLU A 17 2.86 -7.62 -0.90
N GLY A 18 1.54 -7.78 -0.80
CA GLY A 18 0.70 -8.09 -1.96
C GLY A 18 0.71 -9.55 -2.41
N TRP A 19 1.39 -10.46 -1.70
CA TRP A 19 1.22 -11.90 -1.90
C TRP A 19 -0.23 -12.30 -1.71
N ILE A 20 -0.70 -13.20 -2.56
CA ILE A 20 -2.03 -13.77 -2.44
C ILE A 20 -1.95 -14.95 -1.48
N ALA A 21 -2.88 -15.01 -0.55
CA ALA A 21 -3.07 -16.17 0.29
C ALA A 21 -4.47 -16.75 0.05
N TYR A 22 -4.49 -18.07 -0.12
CA TYR A 22 -5.68 -18.88 -0.24
C TYR A 22 -5.78 -19.76 0.99
N THR A 23 -6.90 -19.63 1.69
CA THR A 23 -7.28 -20.42 2.86
C THR A 23 -8.53 -21.23 2.53
N SER A 24 -9.10 -21.95 3.49
CA SER A 24 -10.33 -22.73 3.26
C SER A 24 -11.52 -21.83 2.93
N HIS A 25 -11.62 -20.67 3.58
CA HIS A 25 -12.76 -19.78 3.45
C HIS A 25 -12.46 -18.46 2.74
N THR A 26 -11.19 -18.10 2.62
CA THR A 26 -10.82 -16.75 2.18
C THR A 26 -9.73 -16.70 1.11
N ILE A 27 -9.83 -15.67 0.26
CA ILE A 27 -8.73 -15.19 -0.58
C ILE A 27 -8.42 -13.77 -0.14
N GLY A 28 -7.14 -13.50 0.08
CA GLY A 28 -6.72 -12.18 0.55
C GLY A 28 -5.26 -11.92 0.26
N PHE A 29 -4.76 -10.85 0.86
CA PHE A 29 -3.43 -10.35 0.58
C PHE A 29 -2.62 -10.13 1.84
N VAL A 30 -1.34 -10.47 1.78
CA VAL A 30 -0.38 -10.07 2.80
C VAL A 30 -0.13 -8.55 2.70
N LYS A 31 -0.04 -7.87 3.84
CA LYS A 31 0.14 -6.41 3.93
C LYS A 31 1.42 -6.01 4.66
N GLY A 32 2.16 -5.10 4.08
CA GLY A 32 3.38 -4.52 4.62
C GLY A 32 4.62 -5.41 4.48
N CYS A 33 5.77 -4.79 4.75
CA CYS A 33 7.05 -5.48 4.84
C CYS A 33 7.39 -5.94 6.26
N PHE A 34 6.85 -5.23 7.26
CA PHE A 34 7.09 -5.52 8.67
C PHE A 34 5.95 -6.40 9.18
N GLN A 35 6.30 -7.56 9.74
CA GLN A 35 5.38 -8.66 10.01
C GLN A 35 5.56 -9.19 11.43
N PRO A 36 4.49 -9.65 12.11
CA PRO A 36 4.58 -10.32 13.41
C PRO A 36 5.06 -11.77 13.24
N LEU A 37 6.31 -11.92 12.77
CA LEU A 37 6.89 -13.24 12.44
C LEU A 37 6.83 -14.19 13.65
N PRO A 38 6.40 -15.45 13.47
CA PRO A 38 6.29 -16.20 12.21
C PRO A 38 4.98 -15.97 11.41
N LEU A 39 4.09 -15.10 11.88
CA LEU A 39 2.82 -14.77 11.22
C LEU A 39 2.97 -13.59 10.25
N LEU A 40 2.01 -13.43 9.34
CA LEU A 40 1.94 -12.31 8.40
C LEU A 40 0.62 -11.56 8.52
N PHE A 41 0.64 -10.23 8.49
CA PHE A 41 -0.55 -9.40 8.40
C PHE A 41 -1.35 -9.74 7.15
N TYR A 42 -2.64 -9.97 7.33
CA TYR A 42 -3.53 -10.48 6.31
C TYR A 42 -4.78 -9.62 6.17
N THR A 43 -5.16 -9.34 4.93
CA THR A 43 -6.43 -8.68 4.62
C THR A 43 -7.25 -9.55 3.68
N PRO A 44 -8.34 -10.19 4.15
CA PRO A 44 -9.26 -10.92 3.30
C PRO A 44 -9.96 -9.97 2.32
N ARG A 45 -10.13 -10.44 1.09
CA ARG A 45 -10.87 -9.74 0.02
C ARG A 45 -12.02 -10.56 -0.56
N ILE A 46 -11.96 -11.87 -0.38
CA ILE A 46 -13.05 -12.79 -0.65
C ILE A 46 -13.24 -13.63 0.60
N VAL A 47 -14.48 -13.74 1.07
CA VAL A 47 -14.89 -14.65 2.15
C VAL A 47 -16.08 -15.44 1.66
N ASP A 48 -15.98 -16.77 1.70
CA ASP A 48 -17.00 -17.71 1.20
C ASP A 48 -17.50 -17.35 -0.21
N GLY A 49 -16.55 -17.04 -1.10
CA GLY A 49 -16.83 -16.66 -2.50
C GLY A 49 -17.35 -15.24 -2.71
N ARG A 50 -17.58 -14.45 -1.65
CA ARG A 50 -18.10 -13.07 -1.76
C ARG A 50 -17.00 -12.04 -1.61
N LYS A 51 -16.93 -11.07 -2.53
CA LYS A 51 -15.96 -9.97 -2.49
C LYS A 51 -16.28 -9.01 -1.33
N THR A 52 -15.29 -8.69 -0.51
CA THR A 52 -15.40 -7.77 0.63
C THR A 52 -14.41 -6.61 0.51
N TRP A 53 -14.90 -5.39 0.73
CA TRP A 53 -14.08 -4.17 0.67
C TRP A 53 -13.68 -3.65 2.04
N ILE A 54 -14.51 -3.95 3.05
CA ILE A 54 -14.29 -3.68 4.46
C ILE A 54 -13.82 -4.98 5.10
N LEU A 55 -12.95 -4.90 6.11
CA LEU A 55 -12.59 -6.08 6.90
C LEU A 55 -13.89 -6.69 7.44
N PRO A 56 -14.22 -7.94 7.10
CA PRO A 56 -15.45 -8.56 7.56
C PRO A 56 -15.38 -8.68 9.09
N ARG A 57 -16.49 -8.34 9.76
CA ARG A 57 -16.58 -8.41 11.23
C ARG A 57 -16.33 -9.83 11.76
N THR A 58 -16.64 -10.83 10.94
CA THR A 58 -16.44 -12.23 11.23
C THR A 58 -15.83 -12.91 10.00
N VAL A 59 -14.75 -13.64 10.20
CA VAL A 59 -14.22 -14.61 9.24
C VAL A 59 -14.52 -15.99 9.82
N PRO A 60 -15.00 -16.96 9.02
CA PRO A 60 -15.16 -18.32 9.50
C PRO A 60 -13.86 -18.85 10.13
N PRO A 61 -13.93 -19.71 11.16
CA PRO A 61 -12.75 -20.34 11.73
C PRO A 61 -11.92 -21.01 10.62
N ASP A 62 -10.62 -20.69 10.57
CA ASP A 62 -9.73 -21.18 9.53
C ASP A 62 -8.35 -21.45 10.16
N GLU A 63 -7.81 -22.67 9.99
CA GLU A 63 -6.50 -23.03 10.54
C GLU A 63 -5.36 -22.15 9.99
N GLY A 64 -5.54 -21.60 8.79
CA GLY A 64 -4.65 -20.66 8.14
C GLY A 64 -4.64 -19.28 8.78
N LEU A 65 -5.61 -18.95 9.65
CA LEU A 65 -5.79 -17.61 10.19
C LEU A 65 -5.77 -17.55 11.72
N ALA A 66 -5.18 -16.49 12.25
CA ALA A 66 -5.27 -16.11 13.65
C ALA A 66 -5.83 -14.69 13.75
N ALA A 67 -6.72 -14.44 14.70
CA ALA A 67 -7.10 -13.08 15.09
C ALA A 67 -6.34 -12.72 16.37
N GLY A 68 -5.80 -11.51 16.44
CA GLY A 68 -5.03 -11.07 17.60
C GLY A 68 -4.86 -9.57 17.64
N ARG A 69 -4.54 -9.06 18.84
CA ARG A 69 -4.13 -7.67 19.04
C ARG A 69 -2.63 -7.56 18.84
N GLU A 70 -2.22 -6.82 17.82
CA GLU A 70 -0.80 -6.79 17.43
C GLU A 70 -0.06 -5.57 17.99
N PRO A 71 0.98 -5.77 18.82
CA PRO A 71 1.73 -4.66 19.42
C PRO A 71 2.34 -3.72 18.37
N CYS A 72 2.74 -4.24 17.22
CA CYS A 72 3.29 -3.42 16.13
C CYS A 72 2.24 -2.61 15.36
N LEU A 73 0.96 -2.77 15.69
CA LEU A 73 -0.14 -1.90 15.29
C LEU A 73 -0.73 -1.14 16.48
N GLY A 74 0.00 -1.02 17.59
CA GLY A 74 -0.48 -0.31 18.79
C GLY A 74 -1.50 -1.12 19.58
N GLY A 75 -1.51 -2.44 19.42
CA GLY A 75 -2.49 -3.33 20.04
C GLY A 75 -3.85 -3.32 19.34
N ARG A 76 -3.93 -2.89 18.07
CA ARG A 76 -5.15 -3.02 17.25
C ARG A 76 -5.40 -4.48 16.90
N GLU A 77 -6.68 -4.85 16.83
CA GLU A 77 -7.10 -6.15 16.33
C GLU A 77 -6.83 -6.28 14.84
N THR A 78 -6.30 -7.43 14.44
CA THR A 78 -6.00 -7.73 13.04
C THR A 78 -6.08 -9.22 12.77
N LEU A 79 -6.16 -9.56 11.49
CA LEU A 79 -6.05 -10.93 11.02
C LEU A 79 -4.62 -11.22 10.60
N LEU A 80 -4.15 -12.39 10.98
CA LEU A 80 -2.82 -12.89 10.75
C LEU A 80 -2.90 -14.20 10.00
N LEU A 81 -2.06 -14.35 8.99
CA LEU A 81 -1.89 -15.56 8.23
C LEU A 81 -0.81 -16.43 8.87
N ARG A 82 -1.07 -17.74 8.93
CA ARG A 82 -0.07 -18.79 9.18
C ARG A 82 0.43 -19.32 7.83
N PRO A 83 1.63 -18.92 7.37
CA PRO A 83 2.10 -19.26 6.02
C PRO A 83 2.11 -20.75 5.71
N GLY A 84 2.47 -21.61 6.68
CA GLY A 84 2.50 -23.07 6.52
C GLY A 84 1.12 -23.75 6.49
N ARG A 85 0.02 -22.99 6.65
CA ARG A 85 -1.36 -23.49 6.66
C ARG A 85 -2.22 -22.85 5.55
N ALA A 86 -1.60 -22.11 4.64
CA ALA A 86 -2.27 -21.46 3.52
C ALA A 86 -1.51 -21.70 2.22
N ARG A 87 -2.21 -21.75 1.09
CA ARG A 87 -1.55 -21.72 -0.22
C ARG A 87 -1.17 -20.28 -0.53
N LEU A 88 0.12 -20.05 -0.74
CA LEU A 88 0.68 -18.73 -1.07
C LEU A 88 1.02 -18.62 -2.54
N GLU A 89 0.87 -17.41 -3.07
CA GLU A 89 1.30 -17.08 -4.42
C GLU A 89 1.90 -15.68 -4.48
N SER A 90 3.13 -15.59 -5.01
CA SER A 90 3.81 -14.32 -5.18
C SER A 90 3.26 -13.54 -6.38
N PRO A 91 3.30 -12.19 -6.36
CA PRO A 91 2.88 -11.38 -7.50
C PRO A 91 3.64 -11.67 -8.79
N VAL A 92 4.91 -12.06 -8.69
CA VAL A 92 5.73 -12.47 -9.85
C VAL A 92 5.19 -13.78 -10.46
N ALA A 93 4.79 -14.75 -9.63
CA ALA A 93 4.17 -15.98 -10.12
C ALA A 93 2.80 -15.72 -10.75
N ALA A 94 1.98 -14.86 -10.12
CA ALA A 94 0.69 -14.44 -10.68
C ALA A 94 0.86 -13.76 -12.05
N ALA A 95 1.88 -12.90 -12.22
CA ALA A 95 2.22 -12.28 -13.48
C ALA A 95 2.57 -13.29 -14.59
N LYS A 96 3.26 -14.38 -14.26
CA LYS A 96 3.56 -15.45 -15.24
C LYS A 96 2.30 -16.13 -15.74
N ARG A 97 1.31 -16.38 -14.87
CA ARG A 97 0.01 -16.97 -15.27
C ARG A 97 -0.80 -16.04 -16.16
N LEU A 98 -0.68 -14.72 -15.99
CA LEU A 98 -1.41 -13.76 -16.83
C LEU A 98 -1.07 -13.87 -18.32
N ARG A 99 0.05 -14.52 -18.70
CA ARG A 99 0.41 -14.77 -20.10
C ARG A 99 -0.63 -15.62 -20.85
N SER A 100 -1.39 -16.46 -20.15
CA SER A 100 -2.50 -17.22 -20.77
C SER A 100 -3.82 -16.44 -20.81
N CYS A 101 -3.87 -15.23 -20.24
CA CYS A 101 -5.06 -14.39 -20.23
C CYS A 101 -5.13 -13.49 -21.47
N SER A 102 -6.21 -13.61 -22.24
CA SER A 102 -6.41 -12.88 -23.50
C SER A 102 -7.29 -11.64 -23.36
N THR A 103 -7.61 -11.17 -22.14
CA THR A 103 -8.40 -9.94 -21.98
C THR A 103 -7.56 -8.70 -22.32
N ARG A 104 -8.23 -7.59 -22.69
CA ARG A 104 -7.54 -6.31 -22.93
C ARG A 104 -6.80 -5.80 -21.69
N LEU A 105 -7.38 -6.01 -20.51
CA LEU A 105 -6.78 -5.64 -19.23
C LEU A 105 -5.49 -6.44 -18.97
N CYS A 106 -5.52 -7.76 -19.18
CA CYS A 106 -4.33 -8.60 -19.02
C CYS A 106 -3.20 -8.18 -19.96
N ARG A 107 -3.50 -7.88 -21.23
CA ARG A 107 -2.50 -7.37 -22.18
C ARG A 107 -1.89 -6.05 -21.73
N ALA A 108 -2.71 -5.10 -21.26
CA ALA A 108 -2.22 -3.82 -20.75
C ALA A 108 -1.31 -3.99 -19.52
N ALA A 109 -1.68 -4.89 -18.60
CA ALA A 109 -0.86 -5.20 -17.43
C ALA A 109 0.48 -5.85 -17.81
N LEU A 110 0.47 -6.78 -18.77
CA LEU A 110 1.70 -7.43 -19.27
C LEU A 110 2.61 -6.43 -20.00
N GLN A 111 2.04 -5.53 -20.81
CA GLN A 111 2.80 -4.46 -21.46
C GLN A 111 3.53 -3.61 -20.41
N LEU A 112 2.82 -3.15 -19.36
CA LEU A 112 3.46 -2.37 -18.30
C LEU A 112 4.55 -3.18 -17.58
N LEU A 113 4.30 -4.45 -17.28
CA LEU A 113 5.32 -5.31 -16.68
C LEU A 113 6.56 -5.51 -17.57
N ASP A 114 6.38 -5.59 -18.89
CA ASP A 114 7.49 -5.75 -19.82
C ASP A 114 8.38 -4.49 -19.84
N GLU A 115 7.81 -3.28 -19.77
CA GLU A 115 8.59 -2.04 -19.58
C GLU A 115 9.37 -2.06 -18.25
N LEU A 116 8.73 -2.49 -17.16
CA LEU A 116 9.34 -2.54 -15.82
C LEU A 116 10.51 -3.54 -15.73
N ARG A 117 10.49 -4.61 -16.54
CA ARG A 117 11.53 -5.67 -16.52
C ARG A 117 12.91 -5.17 -16.92
N ALA A 118 13.00 -4.05 -17.63
CA ALA A 118 14.28 -3.43 -17.95
C ALA A 118 15.06 -3.00 -16.68
N TYR A 119 14.36 -2.78 -15.57
CA TYR A 119 14.94 -2.24 -14.33
C TYR A 119 14.87 -3.20 -13.14
N THR A 120 13.94 -4.16 -13.16
CA THR A 120 13.78 -5.12 -12.06
C THR A 120 13.02 -6.38 -12.47
N GLU A 121 13.50 -7.53 -11.99
CA GLU A 121 12.80 -8.80 -12.14
C GLU A 121 11.75 -9.04 -11.04
N LEU A 122 11.73 -8.17 -10.02
CA LEU A 122 10.85 -8.28 -8.86
C LEU A 122 9.59 -7.40 -9.02
N ALA A 123 9.02 -7.41 -10.22
CA ALA A 123 7.72 -6.79 -10.51
C ALA A 123 6.66 -7.86 -10.76
N GLY A 124 5.47 -7.67 -10.23
CA GLY A 124 4.39 -8.64 -10.36
C GLY A 124 3.00 -8.05 -10.19
N VAL A 125 1.98 -8.87 -10.42
CA VAL A 125 0.57 -8.45 -10.33
C VAL A 125 -0.04 -8.91 -9.01
N THR A 126 -0.77 -8.00 -8.35
CA THR A 126 -1.56 -8.25 -7.15
C THR A 126 -3.04 -7.93 -7.44
N GLY A 127 -3.88 -7.81 -6.40
CA GLY A 127 -5.26 -7.40 -6.56
C GLY A 127 -6.10 -8.36 -7.42
N GLY A 128 -7.11 -7.81 -8.11
CA GLY A 128 -8.09 -8.60 -8.86
C GLY A 128 -7.47 -9.48 -9.95
N LEU A 129 -6.54 -8.91 -10.71
CA LEU A 129 -5.85 -9.63 -11.79
C LEU A 129 -5.09 -10.86 -11.30
N ALA A 130 -4.60 -10.85 -10.06
CA ALA A 130 -3.77 -11.92 -9.56
C ALA A 130 -4.57 -13.19 -9.21
N TYR A 131 -5.82 -13.06 -8.72
CA TYR A 131 -6.66 -14.19 -8.32
C TYR A 131 -7.89 -14.43 -9.22
N ASN A 132 -8.39 -13.43 -9.93
CA ASN A 132 -9.52 -13.53 -10.86
C ASN A 132 -9.32 -12.63 -12.10
N PRO A 133 -8.41 -13.00 -13.02
CA PRO A 133 -8.09 -12.19 -14.21
C PRO A 133 -9.30 -11.87 -15.10
N ALA A 134 -10.27 -12.78 -15.18
CA ALA A 134 -11.44 -12.63 -16.03
C ALA A 134 -12.45 -11.58 -15.50
N GLY A 135 -12.48 -11.35 -14.19
CA GLY A 135 -13.39 -10.41 -13.53
C GLY A 135 -12.69 -9.18 -12.91
N ALA A 136 -11.41 -8.95 -13.23
CA ALA A 136 -10.67 -7.80 -12.75
C ALA A 136 -11.08 -6.51 -13.49
N GLY A 137 -11.04 -5.36 -12.80
CA GLY A 137 -11.42 -4.06 -13.36
C GLY A 137 -10.25 -3.09 -13.50
N ASP A 138 -9.13 -3.37 -12.85
CA ASP A 138 -7.97 -2.51 -12.68
C ASP A 138 -6.65 -3.30 -12.73
N ILE A 139 -5.55 -2.57 -12.89
CA ILE A 139 -4.19 -3.08 -12.95
C ILE A 139 -3.49 -2.76 -11.62
N ASP A 140 -3.32 -3.76 -10.75
CA ASP A 140 -2.54 -3.59 -9.52
C ASP A 140 -1.17 -4.25 -9.66
N ILE A 141 -0.10 -3.45 -9.72
CA ILE A 141 1.28 -3.91 -9.78
C ILE A 141 2.00 -3.60 -8.48
N VAL A 142 2.90 -4.50 -8.10
CA VAL A 142 3.87 -4.28 -7.03
C VAL A 142 5.27 -4.54 -7.55
N VAL A 143 6.19 -3.66 -7.18
CA VAL A 143 7.60 -3.69 -7.54
C VAL A 143 8.44 -3.69 -6.27
N TYR A 144 9.37 -4.63 -6.14
CA TYR A 144 10.14 -4.81 -4.93
C TYR A 144 11.63 -4.47 -5.07
N GLY A 145 12.22 -3.99 -3.98
CA GLY A 145 13.67 -3.98 -3.78
C GLY A 145 14.40 -2.92 -4.60
N THR A 146 15.44 -3.35 -5.32
CA THR A 146 16.31 -2.48 -6.12
C THR A 146 15.65 -2.09 -7.44
N GLY A 147 16.08 -0.98 -8.05
CA GLY A 147 15.51 -0.49 -9.30
C GLY A 147 14.25 0.37 -9.13
N ILE A 148 13.83 0.63 -7.90
CA ILE A 148 12.61 1.41 -7.60
C ILE A 148 12.70 2.85 -8.11
N GLU A 149 13.86 3.48 -8.03
CA GLU A 149 14.04 4.86 -8.50
C GLU A 149 13.96 4.94 -10.03
N GLU A 150 14.58 3.98 -10.71
CA GLU A 150 14.54 3.84 -12.16
C GLU A 150 13.13 3.52 -12.66
N VAL A 151 12.42 2.63 -11.96
CA VAL A 151 11.00 2.37 -12.23
C VAL A 151 10.15 3.62 -12.03
N TYR A 152 10.39 4.38 -10.97
CA TYR A 152 9.65 5.63 -10.75
C TYR A 152 9.89 6.62 -11.89
N LYS A 153 11.15 6.79 -12.32
CA LYS A 153 11.50 7.63 -13.48
C LYS A 153 10.83 7.15 -14.77
N LEU A 154 10.85 5.86 -15.06
CA LEU A 154 10.13 5.27 -16.20
C LEU A 154 8.64 5.63 -16.17
N LEU A 155 7.98 5.54 -15.01
CA LEU A 155 6.56 5.92 -14.89
C LEU A 155 6.33 7.41 -15.15
N GLN A 156 7.30 8.27 -14.82
CA GLN A 156 7.28 9.69 -15.20
C GLN A 156 7.43 9.88 -16.70
N ASP A 157 8.35 9.17 -17.33
CA ASP A 157 8.57 9.22 -18.78
C ASP A 157 7.32 8.76 -19.53
N LEU A 158 6.71 7.64 -19.14
CA LEU A 158 5.44 7.14 -19.68
C LEU A 158 4.28 8.14 -19.50
N ARG A 159 4.31 8.98 -18.46
CA ARG A 159 3.32 10.05 -18.27
C ARG A 159 3.60 11.22 -19.23
N ILE A 160 4.84 11.62 -19.39
CA ILE A 160 5.25 12.72 -20.28
C ILE A 160 4.95 12.36 -21.74
N GLU A 161 5.18 11.12 -22.13
CA GLU A 161 4.91 10.58 -23.47
C GLU A 161 3.41 10.37 -23.77
N GLY A 162 2.54 10.52 -22.75
CA GLY A 162 1.10 10.33 -22.89
C GLY A 162 0.64 8.86 -22.92
N VAL A 163 1.54 7.90 -22.66
CA VAL A 163 1.20 6.47 -22.54
C VAL A 163 0.28 6.25 -21.34
N THR A 164 0.53 6.95 -20.24
CA THR A 164 -0.35 6.97 -19.06
C THR A 164 -1.02 8.33 -18.88
N ARG A 165 -2.19 8.34 -18.24
CA ARG A 165 -2.95 9.57 -17.94
C ARG A 165 -3.25 9.73 -16.45
N PRO A 166 -3.40 10.98 -15.96
CA PRO A 166 -3.74 11.26 -14.56
C PRO A 166 -5.02 10.56 -14.07
N TYR A 167 -5.03 10.17 -12.80
CA TYR A 167 -6.21 9.62 -12.16
C TYR A 167 -7.13 10.73 -11.63
N HIS A 168 -8.32 10.85 -12.21
CA HIS A 168 -9.37 11.78 -11.76
C HIS A 168 -10.59 11.06 -11.16
N GLY A 169 -10.50 9.75 -10.95
CA GLY A 169 -11.57 8.97 -10.34
C GLY A 169 -11.75 9.26 -8.85
N ARG A 170 -12.79 8.66 -8.27
CA ARG A 170 -13.13 8.84 -6.84
C ARG A 170 -12.46 7.84 -5.92
N GLY A 171 -11.90 6.76 -6.44
CA GLY A 171 -11.30 5.67 -5.66
C GLY A 171 -12.27 4.94 -4.74
N HIS A 172 -11.98 3.67 -4.44
CA HIS A 172 -12.79 2.91 -3.48
C HIS A 172 -12.43 3.30 -2.04
N GLY A 173 -13.45 3.71 -1.26
CA GLY A 173 -13.30 4.07 0.15
C GLY A 173 -12.49 5.34 0.38
N TRP A 174 -12.53 6.30 -0.55
CA TRP A 174 -11.92 7.61 -0.39
C TRP A 174 -12.84 8.55 0.38
N SER A 175 -12.27 9.26 1.34
CA SER A 175 -12.95 10.37 2.03
C SER A 175 -13.05 11.60 1.11
N ARG A 176 -13.82 12.62 1.54
CA ARG A 176 -13.82 13.92 0.85
C ARG A 176 -12.42 14.56 0.80
N ALA A 177 -11.67 14.45 1.90
CA ALA A 177 -10.30 14.96 1.97
C ALA A 177 -9.37 14.21 1.00
N ASP A 178 -9.53 12.89 0.85
CA ASP A 178 -8.76 12.10 -0.12
C ASP A 178 -9.02 12.56 -1.56
N MET A 179 -10.30 12.83 -1.89
CA MET A 179 -10.67 13.36 -3.21
C MET A 179 -10.16 14.79 -3.43
N GLU A 180 -10.10 15.62 -2.38
CA GLU A 180 -9.50 16.97 -2.45
C GLU A 180 -7.99 16.89 -2.67
N LEU A 181 -7.29 16.02 -1.94
CA LEU A 181 -5.86 15.77 -2.15
C LEU A 181 -5.61 15.26 -3.56
N ASN A 182 -6.33 14.23 -4.01
CA ASN A 182 -6.12 13.69 -5.35
C ASN A 182 -6.34 14.75 -6.42
N ARG A 183 -7.41 15.55 -6.33
CA ARG A 183 -7.62 16.66 -7.30
C ARG A 183 -6.49 17.69 -7.29
N ALA A 184 -5.90 17.94 -6.13
CA ALA A 184 -4.76 18.83 -5.98
C ALA A 184 -3.52 18.30 -6.70
N ILE A 185 -3.19 17.01 -6.56
CA ILE A 185 -1.89 16.48 -7.01
C ILE A 185 -1.96 15.53 -8.23
N ALA A 186 -3.15 15.14 -8.72
CA ALA A 186 -3.32 14.08 -9.72
C ALA A 186 -2.49 14.26 -11.00
N GLY A 187 -2.26 15.50 -11.43
CA GLY A 187 -1.46 15.80 -12.62
C GLY A 187 -0.02 15.28 -12.53
N ASP A 188 0.57 15.38 -11.34
CA ASP A 188 1.97 15.05 -11.08
C ASP A 188 2.17 13.57 -10.69
N ARG A 189 1.07 12.85 -10.44
CA ARG A 189 1.10 11.45 -9.97
C ARG A 189 1.26 10.46 -11.11
N VAL A 190 2.14 9.49 -10.89
CA VAL A 190 2.51 8.42 -11.82
C VAL A 190 2.33 7.03 -11.22
N LEU A 191 2.15 6.91 -9.90
CA LEU A 191 1.85 5.62 -9.27
C LEU A 191 0.38 5.21 -9.37
N ILE A 192 -0.52 6.15 -9.66
CA ILE A 192 -1.94 5.91 -9.90
C ILE A 192 -2.36 6.68 -11.16
N GLY A 193 -3.05 6.02 -12.08
CA GLY A 193 -3.45 6.63 -13.34
C GLY A 193 -4.34 5.75 -14.19
N TYR A 194 -4.42 6.09 -15.47
CA TYR A 194 -5.02 5.27 -16.51
C TYR A 194 -3.99 4.84 -17.54
N MET A 195 -4.05 3.58 -17.98
CA MET A 195 -3.27 3.03 -19.09
C MET A 195 -4.18 2.20 -19.99
N GLY A 196 -4.22 2.50 -21.29
CA GLY A 196 -5.09 1.77 -22.22
C GLY A 196 -6.59 1.82 -21.89
N GLY A 197 -7.02 2.82 -21.11
CA GLY A 197 -8.40 2.97 -20.63
C GLY A 197 -8.71 2.30 -19.29
N PHE A 198 -7.75 1.60 -18.67
CA PHE A 198 -7.92 0.92 -17.39
C PHE A 198 -7.23 1.69 -16.26
N GLU A 199 -7.84 1.69 -15.07
CA GLU A 199 -7.19 2.20 -13.86
C GLU A 199 -5.98 1.34 -13.53
N TYR A 200 -4.88 1.97 -13.12
CA TYR A 200 -3.70 1.26 -12.61
C TYR A 200 -3.20 1.87 -11.31
N ASN A 201 -2.58 1.01 -10.51
CA ASN A 201 -1.84 1.34 -9.31
C ASN A 201 -0.50 0.58 -9.32
N VAL A 202 0.62 1.30 -9.18
CA VAL A 202 1.95 0.69 -9.00
C VAL A 202 2.44 0.97 -7.58
N LYS A 203 2.68 -0.08 -6.80
CA LYS A 203 3.29 0.03 -5.48
C LYS A 203 4.78 -0.21 -5.57
N LEU A 204 5.56 0.77 -5.15
CA LEU A 204 7.01 0.65 -5.04
C LEU A 204 7.38 0.29 -3.60
N VAL A 205 7.91 -0.92 -3.38
CA VAL A 205 8.08 -1.50 -2.05
C VAL A 205 9.57 -1.82 -1.83
N PRO A 206 10.29 -1.07 -0.99
CA PRO A 206 11.74 -1.20 -0.88
C PRO A 206 12.21 -2.52 -0.24
N CYS A 207 11.32 -3.26 0.44
CA CYS A 207 11.71 -4.52 1.07
C CYS A 207 11.88 -5.66 0.06
N ARG A 208 12.90 -6.49 0.31
CA ARG A 208 13.17 -7.73 -0.45
C ARG A 208 12.76 -9.00 0.30
N ARG A 209 12.46 -8.87 1.59
CA ARG A 209 12.07 -9.95 2.50
C ARG A 209 11.21 -9.37 3.63
N PRO A 210 10.34 -10.16 4.28
CA PRO A 210 9.64 -9.71 5.47
C PRO A 210 10.66 -9.42 6.58
N ALA A 211 10.44 -8.34 7.30
CA ALA A 211 11.16 -8.01 8.52
C ALA A 211 10.25 -8.22 9.73
N ARG A 212 10.82 -8.55 10.88
CA ARG A 212 10.04 -8.60 12.13
C ARG A 212 9.54 -7.18 12.44
N CYS A 213 8.24 -7.04 12.74
CA CYS A 213 7.69 -5.78 13.19
C CYS A 213 8.09 -5.50 14.65
N THR A 214 8.34 -4.23 14.96
CA THR A 214 8.63 -3.77 16.33
C THR A 214 7.36 -3.20 16.95
N PRO A 215 7.08 -3.43 18.25
CA PRO A 215 5.97 -2.78 18.94
C PRO A 215 6.02 -1.26 18.82
N ILE A 216 4.85 -0.64 18.64
CA ILE A 216 4.69 0.81 18.66
C ILE A 216 3.93 1.24 19.91
N ARG A 217 4.14 2.48 20.34
CA ARG A 217 3.33 3.11 21.39
C ARG A 217 2.46 4.20 20.77
N ILE A 218 1.16 4.09 20.92
CA ILE A 218 0.22 5.16 20.56
C ILE A 218 0.32 6.26 21.63
N LEU A 219 0.62 7.48 21.21
CA LEU A 219 0.69 8.67 22.07
C LEU A 219 -0.63 9.46 22.06
N ALA A 220 -1.32 9.48 20.92
CA ALA A 220 -2.65 10.07 20.78
C ALA A 220 -3.36 9.46 19.58
N GLU A 221 -4.66 9.21 19.70
CA GLU A 221 -5.52 8.76 18.61
C GLU A 221 -6.28 9.95 18.01
N GLY A 222 -6.49 9.95 16.69
CA GLY A 222 -7.32 10.95 16.01
C GLY A 222 -6.82 12.39 16.16
N ALA A 223 -5.51 12.59 16.23
CA ALA A 223 -4.91 13.92 16.33
C ALA A 223 -5.02 14.69 15.01
N LEU A 224 -5.44 15.95 15.09
CA LEU A 224 -5.50 16.86 13.95
C LEU A 224 -4.29 17.81 13.99
N VAL A 225 -3.44 17.74 12.97
CA VAL A 225 -2.19 18.50 12.89
C VAL A 225 -2.10 19.22 11.55
N ARG A 226 -1.55 20.44 11.54
CA ARG A 226 -1.29 21.22 10.33
C ARG A 226 0.18 21.51 10.16
N GLY A 227 0.65 21.49 8.92
CA GLY A 227 2.06 21.70 8.62
C GLY A 227 2.39 21.73 7.13
N VAL A 228 3.68 21.87 6.84
CA VAL A 228 4.23 21.87 5.49
C VAL A 228 5.06 20.62 5.28
N LEU A 229 4.82 19.93 4.16
CA LEU A 229 5.50 18.68 3.83
C LEU A 229 6.89 18.90 3.21
N ARG A 230 7.86 18.12 3.69
CA ARG A 230 9.14 17.88 3.03
C ARG A 230 9.27 16.38 2.72
N PRO A 231 9.28 15.98 1.44
CA PRO A 231 9.47 14.59 1.05
C PRO A 231 10.78 13.99 1.59
N VAL A 232 10.71 12.77 2.11
CA VAL A 232 11.88 11.95 2.46
C VAL A 232 11.92 10.73 1.55
N SER A 233 10.82 9.98 1.47
CA SER A 233 10.62 8.89 0.52
C SER A 233 9.16 8.90 0.07
N PRO A 234 8.78 9.77 -0.89
CA PRO A 234 7.38 10.10 -1.14
C PRO A 234 6.65 9.09 -2.04
N TYR A 235 7.36 8.26 -2.79
CA TYR A 235 6.81 7.39 -3.83
C TYR A 235 6.89 5.90 -3.48
N THR A 236 7.39 5.55 -2.30
CA THR A 236 7.41 4.15 -1.83
C THR A 236 6.22 3.84 -0.94
N VAL A 237 6.00 2.55 -0.63
CA VAL A 237 5.09 2.09 0.41
C VAL A 237 5.92 1.34 1.47
N PRO A 238 6.00 1.85 2.72
CA PRO A 238 5.44 3.13 3.17
C PRO A 238 6.08 4.36 2.50
N ALA A 239 5.31 5.44 2.43
CA ALA A 239 5.81 6.78 2.12
C ALA A 239 6.11 7.55 3.40
N LEU A 240 7.17 8.35 3.35
CA LEU A 240 7.68 9.11 4.48
C LEU A 240 7.90 10.57 4.09
N TYR A 241 7.38 11.45 4.94
CA TYR A 241 7.57 12.89 4.86
C TYR A 241 7.98 13.44 6.23
N LYS A 242 8.75 14.52 6.22
CA LYS A 242 8.87 15.38 7.39
C LYS A 242 7.75 16.43 7.33
N LEU A 243 6.94 16.52 8.38
CA LEU A 243 5.88 17.51 8.52
C LEU A 243 6.36 18.62 9.46
N GLU A 244 6.63 19.79 8.91
CA GLU A 244 7.00 20.98 9.69
C GLU A 244 5.72 21.61 10.23
N LEU A 245 5.58 21.61 11.56
CA LEU A 245 4.32 21.95 12.21
C LEU A 245 4.09 23.45 12.25
N GLU A 246 2.86 23.89 11.98
CA GLU A 246 2.48 25.29 12.13
C GLU A 246 2.44 25.74 13.59
N LYS A 247 2.11 24.81 14.49
CA LYS A 247 2.11 25.01 15.93
C LYS A 247 2.88 23.87 16.58
N PRO A 248 3.75 24.15 17.58
CA PRO A 248 4.45 23.10 18.29
C PRO A 248 3.47 22.11 18.91
N LEU A 249 3.69 20.82 18.66
CA LEU A 249 2.90 19.74 19.24
C LEU A 249 3.54 19.35 20.57
N ARG A 250 2.77 19.47 21.66
CA ARG A 250 3.20 19.06 23.00
C ARG A 250 2.69 17.66 23.28
N LEU A 251 3.61 16.72 23.45
CA LEU A 251 3.32 15.35 23.87
C LEU A 251 4.05 15.12 25.19
N GLY A 252 3.68 14.06 25.93
CA GLY A 252 4.34 13.74 27.21
C GLY A 252 5.86 13.54 27.13
N LEU A 253 6.43 13.45 25.92
CA LEU A 253 7.84 13.26 25.63
C LEU A 253 8.59 14.57 25.27
N GLY A 254 7.88 15.70 25.09
CA GLY A 254 8.49 16.98 24.74
C GLY A 254 7.63 17.86 23.83
N SER A 255 8.22 18.95 23.35
CA SER A 255 7.63 19.86 22.38
C SER A 255 8.28 19.67 21.02
N TYR A 256 7.46 19.40 20.01
CA TYR A 256 7.91 19.06 18.66
C TYR A 256 7.52 20.19 17.69
N ASN A 257 8.49 20.73 16.97
CA ASN A 257 8.26 21.68 15.86
C ASN A 257 8.09 20.97 14.51
N TRP A 258 8.42 19.69 14.45
CA TRP A 258 8.25 18.82 13.31
C TRP A 258 8.09 17.38 13.79
N ILE A 259 7.40 16.57 12.99
CA ILE A 259 7.26 15.12 13.19
C ILE A 259 7.34 14.43 11.83
N TYR A 260 7.46 13.10 11.79
CA TYR A 260 7.30 12.36 10.54
C TYR A 260 5.82 12.14 10.23
N LEU A 261 5.45 12.21 8.96
CA LEU A 261 4.20 11.69 8.44
C LEU A 261 4.52 10.38 7.71
N LEU A 262 3.96 9.27 8.19
CA LEU A 262 4.17 7.93 7.66
C LEU A 262 2.84 7.39 7.14
N THR A 263 2.83 6.81 5.95
CA THR A 263 1.63 6.19 5.38
C THR A 263 1.97 4.97 4.53
N HIS A 264 1.16 3.93 4.65
CA HIS A 264 1.16 2.71 3.85
C HIS A 264 0.13 2.78 2.70
N ARG A 265 -0.59 3.89 2.56
CA ARG A 265 -1.62 4.05 1.54
C ARG A 265 -1.06 4.77 0.31
N LEU A 266 -1.19 4.12 -0.85
CA LEU A 266 -0.80 4.69 -2.14
C LEU A 266 -1.48 6.05 -2.42
N ARG A 267 -2.66 6.33 -1.88
CA ARG A 267 -3.33 7.63 -2.09
C ARG A 267 -2.63 8.83 -1.42
N TYR A 268 -1.70 8.58 -0.49
CA TYR A 268 -0.91 9.59 0.21
C TYR A 268 0.57 9.57 -0.21
N THR A 269 0.88 8.98 -1.36
CA THR A 269 2.21 9.08 -2.00
C THR A 269 2.28 10.31 -2.90
N GLU A 270 3.49 10.65 -3.32
CA GLU A 270 3.79 11.68 -4.33
C GLU A 270 3.33 13.09 -3.95
N MET A 271 3.15 13.37 -2.65
CA MET A 271 2.82 14.72 -2.21
C MET A 271 4.03 15.66 -2.41
N PRO A 272 3.86 16.79 -3.12
CA PRO A 272 4.98 17.65 -3.47
C PRO A 272 5.56 18.38 -2.27
N ARG A 273 6.84 18.76 -2.38
CA ARG A 273 7.51 19.62 -1.40
C ARG A 273 6.75 20.95 -1.27
N GLY A 274 6.61 21.42 -0.03
CA GLY A 274 5.95 22.70 0.25
C GLY A 274 4.43 22.60 0.29
N LEU A 275 3.84 21.42 0.02
CA LEU A 275 2.40 21.23 0.19
C LEU A 275 2.03 21.44 1.66
N ARG A 276 1.20 22.46 1.89
CA ARG A 276 0.61 22.73 3.21
C ARG A 276 -0.61 21.86 3.39
N VAL A 277 -0.66 21.11 4.48
CA VAL A 277 -1.67 20.08 4.74
C VAL A 277 -2.25 20.19 6.14
N GLU A 278 -3.48 19.73 6.25
CA GLU A 278 -4.13 19.31 7.49
C GLU A 278 -4.21 17.78 7.48
N VAL A 279 -3.73 17.15 8.55
CA VAL A 279 -3.67 15.70 8.67
C VAL A 279 -4.42 15.29 9.93
N LEU A 280 -5.39 14.40 9.78
CA LEU A 280 -6.01 13.66 10.87
C LEU A 280 -5.37 12.27 10.92
N GLY A 281 -4.92 11.82 12.09
CA GLY A 281 -4.36 10.48 12.24
C GLY A 281 -3.87 10.19 13.65
N ASP A 282 -3.28 9.01 13.81
CA ASP A 282 -2.76 8.58 15.11
C ASP A 282 -1.29 9.01 15.25
N ILE A 283 -0.92 9.47 16.43
CA ILE A 283 0.45 9.83 16.77
C ILE A 283 1.10 8.63 17.46
N GLU A 284 2.19 8.16 16.88
CA GLU A 284 2.90 6.95 17.29
C GLU A 284 4.34 7.28 17.67
N HIS A 285 4.86 6.58 18.67
CA HIS A 285 6.28 6.57 19.03
C HIS A 285 6.91 5.24 18.61
N PHE A 286 7.97 5.32 17.82
CA PHE A 286 8.72 4.18 17.31
C PHE A 286 10.20 4.53 17.24
N GLU A 287 11.06 3.71 17.86
CA GLU A 287 12.53 3.82 17.81
C GLU A 287 13.05 5.27 17.97
N GLY A 288 12.56 5.98 18.99
CA GLY A 288 12.97 7.35 19.31
C GLY A 288 12.38 8.44 18.39
N SER A 289 11.52 8.07 17.46
CA SER A 289 10.85 9.00 16.54
C SER A 289 9.35 9.12 16.83
N VAL A 290 8.81 10.33 16.67
CA VAL A 290 7.37 10.60 16.68
C VAL A 290 6.86 10.67 15.25
N ARG A 291 5.77 9.96 14.98
CA ARG A 291 5.17 9.81 13.65
C ARG A 291 3.66 10.08 13.73
N LEU A 292 3.11 10.70 12.70
CA LEU A 292 1.68 10.83 12.46
C LEU A 292 1.29 9.84 11.35
N VAL A 293 0.26 9.04 11.59
CA VAL A 293 -0.18 7.96 10.69
C VAL A 293 -1.67 8.15 10.35
N PRO A 294 -2.04 8.60 9.14
CA PRO A 294 -3.42 8.85 8.75
C PRO A 294 -4.18 7.57 8.33
N ASP A 295 -3.54 6.40 8.34
CA ASP A 295 -4.06 5.19 7.71
C ASP A 295 -5.21 4.53 8.47
N HIS A 296 -5.41 4.89 9.73
CA HIS A 296 -6.39 4.31 10.65
C HIS A 296 -7.61 5.22 10.84
N GLY A 297 -8.35 5.47 9.76
CA GLY A 297 -9.55 6.33 9.78
C GLY A 297 -9.25 7.83 9.70
N GLY A 298 -7.98 8.20 9.51
CA GLY A 298 -7.53 9.55 9.28
C GLY A 298 -7.62 10.01 7.82
N TYR A 299 -7.03 11.17 7.54
CA TYR A 299 -6.93 11.74 6.19
C TYR A 299 -5.77 12.72 6.07
N VAL A 300 -5.40 13.06 4.83
CA VAL A 300 -4.53 14.19 4.49
C VAL A 300 -5.30 15.12 3.56
N LYS A 301 -5.45 16.39 3.96
CA LYS A 301 -6.20 17.42 3.24
C LYS A 301 -5.27 18.57 2.84
N PRO A 302 -5.21 18.97 1.56
CA PRO A 302 -4.44 20.13 1.14
C PRO A 302 -5.09 21.44 1.63
N LEU A 303 -4.30 22.39 2.10
CA LEU A 303 -4.78 23.70 2.59
C LEU A 303 -4.55 24.86 1.60
N ASN A 304 -3.51 24.78 0.76
CA ASN A 304 -3.11 25.88 -0.11
C ASN A 304 -3.28 25.61 -1.61
N HIS A 305 -3.83 24.45 -1.99
CA HIS A 305 -3.97 24.17 -3.41
C HIS A 305 -5.18 24.89 -3.98
N ARG A 306 -4.95 26.05 -4.63
CA ARG A 306 -5.89 26.50 -5.65
C ARG A 306 -5.80 25.49 -6.78
N PRO A 307 -6.89 24.81 -7.17
CA PRO A 307 -6.86 24.00 -8.38
C PRO A 307 -6.49 24.93 -9.53
N GLY A 308 -5.44 24.58 -10.29
CA GLY A 308 -5.23 25.19 -11.60
C GLY A 308 -6.48 24.97 -12.45
N PRO A 309 -6.76 25.83 -13.45
CA PRO A 309 -7.91 25.66 -14.31
C PRO A 309 -7.88 24.25 -14.92
N VAL A 310 -8.94 23.48 -14.69
CA VAL A 310 -9.18 22.23 -15.41
C VAL A 310 -9.36 22.63 -16.87
N ARG A 311 -8.38 22.35 -17.72
CA ARG A 311 -8.57 22.52 -19.16
C ARG A 311 -9.61 21.48 -19.62
N PRO A 312 -10.66 21.91 -20.33
CA PRO A 312 -11.73 21.02 -20.81
C PRO A 312 -11.20 19.97 -21.79
#